data_AF-A0A1B6B8D7-F1
#
_entry.id   AF-A0A1B6B8D7-F1
#
_cell.length_a   1.000
_cell.length_b   1.000
_cell.length_c   1.000
_cell.angle_alpha   90.00
_cell.angle_beta   90.00
_cell.angle_gamma   90.00
#
_symmetry.space_group_name_H-M   'P 1'
#
loop_
_entity.id
_entity.type
_entity.pdbx_description
1 polymer ?
#
loop_
_entity_poly.entity_id
_entity_poly.type
_entity_poly.pdbx_seq_one_letter_code
_entity_poly.pdbx_strand_id
1 'polypeptide(L)'
;MNNQNLGMNRMRQRDFSNPEEAREVLEHLGGEDLLKDKFPKVYAAYLKTVEKHNHEKQLNTHTLSKGESEKNTDGLENGAFAGAISLTPVSGQVKSNVLMANQENKSEEAGMVTGATSVQGNEDWTVAYVSGYMKNETDGTIIHSFGRKLDNINYYETVQQRNSEDLNQFGNQKIKNYIDCSAVLKSDGTMISLNADSQEFILEGDSSPVVYMNIKDPRSYIGNNPILMMYGRSPDKGETADYNYPDNHIISGTDAVRTIFPVKGKITFSDDITPVEYNTEITSQKPQLQFRGKGVCKYNYSQAEIASCFKISETNPQVVEFELKQDWNANLDISAYTGQVHEGDISFLFSFFMKTKIKGTPIEHNQPVSIYSTNTLEKGKTYYESTDDTNAYLPYIFIRWGCFGKDTMIQMADMTVKTVSDLKAGDQLLGENGKVIFIKDMVSGNEEMIFCIQTKDGKRLLVSGMHPILTSKGAVRARDIKPKMKLLCVDGIEDEVEFNYTRFYNDKVYSIVSEGGSEWVAANGIWAGDFDLQNNKGHMPKNETPVSDEIRELSAEFDQLLRHLGVL
;
A
#
# COMPACT_ATOMS: atom_id res chain seq x y z
N MET A 1 44.22 15.26 -24.84
CA MET A 1 42.82 15.49 -25.31
C MET A 1 41.92 15.42 -24.09
N ASN A 2 40.81 16.14 -24.06
CA ASN A 2 40.03 16.34 -22.83
C ASN A 2 39.06 15.17 -22.62
N ASN A 3 39.27 14.38 -21.57
CA ASN A 3 38.24 13.47 -21.06
C ASN A 3 37.16 14.31 -20.35
N GLN A 4 36.07 14.62 -21.05
CA GLN A 4 34.88 15.15 -20.40
C GLN A 4 34.12 13.99 -19.74
N ASN A 5 34.37 13.77 -18.44
CA ASN A 5 33.56 12.88 -17.62
C ASN A 5 32.15 13.47 -17.44
N LEU A 6 31.26 13.18 -18.40
CA LEU A 6 29.82 13.43 -18.32
C LEU A 6 29.17 12.48 -17.29
N GLY A 7 29.51 12.67 -16.00
CA GLY A 7 29.13 11.75 -14.94
C GLY A 7 29.70 12.06 -13.54
N MET A 8 30.02 13.33 -13.23
CA MET A 8 30.33 13.70 -11.84
C MET A 8 29.05 13.67 -10.99
N ASN A 9 28.85 12.60 -10.22
CA ASN A 9 27.93 12.57 -9.08
C ASN A 9 28.30 13.72 -8.13
N ARG A 10 27.32 14.52 -7.69
CA ARG A 10 27.54 15.51 -6.63
C ARG A 10 27.49 14.81 -5.28
N MET A 11 28.62 14.25 -4.86
CA MET A 11 28.76 13.74 -3.50
C MET A 11 28.82 14.92 -2.52
N ARG A 12 27.90 14.94 -1.55
CA ARG A 12 27.82 15.96 -0.49
C ARG A 12 27.97 15.29 0.86
N GLN A 13 28.78 15.88 1.73
CA GLN A 13 28.75 15.58 3.15
C GLN A 13 27.61 16.38 3.80
N ARG A 14 26.71 15.69 4.53
CA ARG A 14 25.64 16.35 5.28
C ARG A 14 26.23 17.10 6.46
N ASP A 15 25.75 18.32 6.68
CA ASP A 15 26.14 19.14 7.81
C ASP A 15 25.25 18.90 9.04
N PHE A 16 25.77 18.18 10.04
CA PHE A 16 25.08 17.89 11.31
C PHE A 16 24.74 19.16 12.11
N SER A 17 25.38 20.31 11.82
CA SER A 17 25.06 21.59 12.44
C SER A 17 24.05 22.45 11.64
N ASN A 18 23.53 21.96 10.51
CA ASN A 18 22.37 22.52 9.81
C ASN A 18 21.11 21.78 10.27
N PRO A 19 20.08 22.44 10.86
CA PRO A 19 18.86 21.77 11.34
C PRO A 19 18.13 20.88 10.31
N GLU A 20 18.18 21.23 9.02
CA GLU A 20 17.50 20.44 7.98
C GLU A 20 18.25 19.14 7.66
N GLU A 21 19.57 19.22 7.50
CA GLU A 21 20.45 18.07 7.25
C GLU A 21 20.63 17.20 8.50
N ALA A 22 20.63 17.82 9.69
CA ALA A 22 20.55 17.14 10.98
C ALA A 22 19.27 16.32 11.10
N ARG A 23 18.11 16.89 10.73
CA ARG A 23 16.83 16.15 10.68
C ARG A 23 16.89 14.99 9.69
N GLU A 24 17.48 15.17 8.49
CA GLU A 24 17.68 14.05 7.55
C GLU A 24 18.57 12.94 8.12
N VAL A 25 19.69 13.28 8.75
CA VAL A 25 20.59 12.32 9.41
C VAL A 25 19.83 11.59 10.52
N LEU A 26 19.10 12.31 11.36
CA LEU A 26 18.32 11.72 12.45
C LEU A 26 17.19 10.82 11.92
N GLU A 27 16.49 11.20 10.86
CA GLU A 27 15.44 10.38 10.22
C GLU A 27 16.01 9.12 9.54
N HIS A 28 17.14 9.23 8.84
CA HIS A 28 17.90 8.08 8.31
C HIS A 28 18.38 7.14 9.43
N LEU A 29 18.59 7.69 10.63
CA LEU A 29 18.92 6.98 11.87
C LEU A 29 17.69 6.72 12.77
N GLY A 30 16.45 6.82 12.25
CA GLY A 30 15.23 6.37 12.94
C GLY A 30 14.56 7.35 13.91
N GLY A 31 15.03 8.60 13.99
CA GLY A 31 14.44 9.71 14.75
C GLY A 31 15.18 10.05 16.05
N GLU A 32 15.16 11.32 16.43
CA GLU A 32 15.98 11.83 17.54
C GLU A 32 15.64 11.18 18.90
N ASP A 33 14.36 11.01 19.20
CA ASP A 33 13.88 10.40 20.45
C ASP A 33 14.27 8.90 20.53
N LEU A 34 14.30 8.20 19.39
CA LEU A 34 14.78 6.82 19.32
C LEU A 34 16.26 6.74 19.72
N LEU A 35 17.08 7.68 19.24
CA LEU A 35 18.50 7.73 19.58
C LEU A 35 18.71 8.12 21.04
N LYS A 36 18.02 9.16 21.54
CA LYS A 36 18.08 9.58 22.96
C LYS A 36 17.73 8.45 23.93
N ASP A 37 16.60 7.77 23.69
CA ASP A 37 16.05 6.80 24.64
C ASP A 37 16.66 5.39 24.54
N LYS A 38 17.17 5.00 23.36
CA LYS A 38 17.57 3.60 23.08
C LYS A 38 18.96 3.41 22.49
N PHE A 39 19.54 4.43 21.85
CA PHE A 39 20.87 4.38 21.25
C PHE A 39 21.71 5.60 21.67
N PRO A 40 21.94 5.80 23.00
CA PRO A 40 22.47 7.03 23.56
C PRO A 40 23.94 7.29 23.23
N LYS A 41 24.73 6.26 22.88
CA LYS A 41 26.12 6.41 22.40
C LYS A 41 26.12 6.85 20.95
N VAL A 42 25.24 6.31 20.11
CA VAL A 42 25.03 6.83 18.74
C VAL A 42 24.54 8.28 18.79
N TYR A 43 23.62 8.60 19.71
CA TYR A 43 23.20 9.98 19.94
C TYR A 43 24.36 10.86 20.42
N ALA A 44 25.23 10.37 21.31
CA ALA A 44 26.42 11.08 21.74
C ALA A 44 27.43 11.28 20.60
N ALA A 45 27.62 10.31 19.71
CA ALA A 45 28.46 10.44 18.51
C ALA A 45 27.87 11.45 17.51
N TYR A 46 26.56 11.45 17.32
CA TYR A 46 25.84 12.49 16.58
C TYR A 46 26.10 13.87 17.21
N LEU A 47 25.88 14.05 18.52
CA LEU A 47 26.13 15.33 19.21
C LEU A 47 27.59 15.78 19.11
N LYS A 48 28.56 14.87 19.28
CA LYS A 48 29.99 15.12 19.09
C LYS A 48 30.33 15.61 17.68
N THR A 49 29.55 15.17 16.69
CA THR A 49 29.65 15.61 15.29
C THR A 49 28.99 16.98 15.09
N VAL A 50 27.83 17.23 15.72
CA VAL A 50 27.18 18.56 15.77
C VAL A 50 28.13 19.59 16.39
N GLU A 51 28.80 19.27 17.50
CA GLU A 51 29.79 20.13 18.17
C GLU A 51 30.99 20.42 17.27
N LYS A 52 31.57 19.37 16.65
CA LYS A 52 32.69 19.47 15.69
C LYS A 52 32.37 20.38 14.51
N HIS A 53 31.23 20.17 13.83
CA HIS A 53 30.78 21.00 12.72
C HIS A 53 30.51 22.47 13.15
N ASN A 54 29.92 22.69 14.33
CA ASN A 54 29.73 24.04 14.88
C ASN A 54 31.07 24.74 15.16
N HIS A 55 32.06 24.03 15.70
CA HIS A 55 33.39 24.57 15.95
C HIS A 55 34.12 24.92 14.64
N GLU A 56 34.04 24.04 13.64
CA GLU A 56 34.59 24.28 12.29
C GLU A 56 33.94 25.50 11.61
N LYS A 57 32.62 25.70 11.76
CA LYS A 57 31.94 26.94 11.31
C LYS A 57 32.46 28.19 12.01
N GLN A 58 32.68 28.13 13.33
CA GLN A 58 33.19 29.27 14.12
C GLN A 58 34.63 29.65 13.71
N LEU A 59 35.48 28.65 13.41
CA LEU A 59 36.83 28.88 12.90
C LEU A 59 36.82 29.48 11.48
N ASN A 60 35.99 28.96 10.58
CA ASN A 60 35.91 29.45 9.20
C ASN A 60 35.33 30.88 9.12
N THR A 61 34.35 31.23 9.97
CA THR A 61 33.74 32.57 10.01
C THR A 61 34.66 33.69 10.53
N HIS A 62 35.81 33.36 11.14
CA HIS A 62 36.86 34.34 11.44
C HIS A 62 37.91 34.51 10.33
N THR A 63 37.85 33.72 9.25
CA THR A 63 38.94 33.62 8.27
C THR A 63 38.57 34.14 6.87
N LEU A 64 37.27 34.24 6.52
CA LEU A 64 36.82 34.55 5.16
C LEU A 64 36.25 35.96 4.98
N SER A 65 37.14 36.92 4.69
CA SER A 65 36.80 38.22 4.09
C SER A 65 37.14 38.28 2.58
N LYS A 66 36.87 37.18 1.88
CA LYS A 66 36.84 37.05 0.41
C LYS A 66 35.92 35.86 0.05
N GLY A 67 35.23 35.96 -1.07
CA GLY A 67 34.28 34.93 -1.50
C GLY A 67 35.00 33.73 -2.12
N GLU A 68 34.90 32.59 -1.46
CA GLU A 68 35.13 31.27 -2.04
C GLU A 68 33.84 30.45 -1.88
N SER A 69 33.58 29.54 -2.83
CA SER A 69 32.32 28.82 -2.93
C SER A 69 32.19 27.67 -1.92
N GLU A 70 31.04 27.00 -1.94
CA GLU A 70 30.86 25.65 -1.40
C GLU A 70 32.11 24.79 -1.70
N LYS A 71 32.68 24.15 -0.67
CA LYS A 71 33.78 23.20 -0.84
C LYS A 71 33.25 21.93 -1.52
N ASN A 72 33.34 21.89 -2.84
CA ASN A 72 33.30 20.64 -3.59
C ASN A 72 34.55 19.83 -3.22
N THR A 73 34.44 18.98 -2.19
CA THR A 73 35.45 17.96 -1.89
C THR A 73 35.37 16.87 -2.95
N ASP A 74 36.44 16.66 -3.71
CA ASP A 74 36.54 15.45 -4.53
C ASP A 74 36.46 14.23 -3.61
N GLY A 75 35.50 13.32 -3.86
CA GLY A 75 35.21 12.17 -2.98
C GLY A 75 36.38 11.20 -2.76
N LEU A 76 37.47 11.38 -3.53
CA LEU A 76 38.77 10.73 -3.34
C LEU A 76 39.43 11.09 -1.99
N GLU A 77 39.29 12.33 -1.49
CA GLU A 77 39.94 12.73 -0.22
C GLU A 77 39.25 12.15 1.02
N ASN A 78 37.93 11.93 0.96
CA ASN A 78 37.15 11.35 2.06
C ASN A 78 36.99 9.82 1.97
N GLY A 79 37.65 9.15 1.01
CA GLY A 79 37.73 7.68 0.89
C GLY A 79 36.44 6.94 0.53
N ALA A 80 35.32 7.66 0.42
CA ALA A 80 33.99 7.13 0.17
C ALA A 80 33.66 7.08 -1.32
N PHE A 81 34.40 6.31 -2.12
CA PHE A 81 34.08 6.21 -3.54
C PHE A 81 32.89 5.26 -3.76
N ALA A 82 31.73 5.85 -4.09
CA ALA A 82 30.58 5.16 -4.64
C ALA A 82 30.42 5.57 -6.11
N GLY A 83 30.97 4.74 -6.99
CA GLY A 83 31.31 5.14 -8.36
C GLY A 83 30.11 5.53 -9.22
N ALA A 84 30.32 6.51 -10.10
CA ALA A 84 29.31 7.06 -11.00
C ALA A 84 28.63 5.99 -11.88
N ILE A 85 27.42 6.31 -12.35
CA ILE A 85 26.80 5.58 -13.45
C ILE A 85 27.66 5.77 -14.70
N SER A 86 28.49 4.77 -15.02
CA SER A 86 29.03 4.62 -16.36
C SER A 86 28.12 3.68 -17.14
N LEU A 87 27.53 4.19 -18.21
CA LEU A 87 27.11 3.31 -19.29
C LEU A 87 28.37 2.78 -19.96
N THR A 88 28.55 1.47 -19.95
CA THR A 88 29.67 0.81 -20.64
C THR A 88 29.10 0.03 -21.82
N PRO A 89 28.88 0.67 -22.99
CA PRO A 89 29.04 -0.06 -24.24
C PRO A 89 30.44 -0.70 -24.21
N VAL A 90 30.59 -1.91 -24.75
CA VAL A 90 31.89 -2.63 -24.73
C VAL A 90 32.98 -1.83 -25.47
N SER A 91 32.55 -0.94 -26.38
CA SER A 91 33.33 0.08 -27.10
C SER A 91 33.63 1.39 -26.32
N GLY A 92 33.11 1.61 -25.11
CA GLY A 92 33.64 2.56 -24.13
C GLY A 92 33.39 4.07 -24.33
N GLN A 93 32.28 4.51 -24.94
CA GLN A 93 31.90 5.94 -24.99
C GLN A 93 30.41 6.21 -24.71
N VAL A 94 30.13 7.05 -23.71
CA VAL A 94 28.79 7.62 -23.47
C VAL A 94 28.67 8.99 -24.15
N LYS A 95 27.57 9.24 -24.86
CA LYS A 95 27.32 10.50 -25.58
C LYS A 95 25.99 11.18 -25.26
N SER A 96 25.13 10.52 -24.49
CA SER A 96 23.78 10.98 -24.15
C SER A 96 23.28 10.31 -22.87
N ASN A 97 22.39 10.98 -22.13
CA ASN A 97 21.63 10.38 -21.03
C ASN A 97 20.41 9.57 -21.52
N VAL A 98 20.35 9.26 -22.82
CA VAL A 98 19.27 8.50 -23.45
C VAL A 98 19.82 7.17 -23.97
N LEU A 99 19.11 6.10 -23.67
CA LEU A 99 19.30 4.72 -24.09
C LEU A 99 18.14 4.32 -25.00
N MET A 100 18.41 3.59 -26.07
CA MET A 100 17.39 2.92 -26.88
C MET A 100 17.48 1.42 -26.62
N ALA A 101 16.42 0.79 -26.12
CA ALA A 101 16.45 -0.64 -25.82
C ALA A 101 16.58 -1.51 -27.09
N ASN A 102 15.92 -1.08 -28.18
CA ASN A 102 15.87 -1.81 -29.45
C ASN A 102 16.40 -0.94 -30.60
N GLN A 103 17.52 -1.33 -31.22
CA GLN A 103 17.85 -0.95 -32.59
C GLN A 103 18.15 -2.22 -33.42
N GLU A 104 17.42 -2.42 -34.51
CA GLU A 104 17.42 -3.66 -35.32
C GLU A 104 18.74 -3.97 -36.06
N ASN A 105 19.80 -3.17 -35.86
CA ASN A 105 21.08 -3.27 -36.59
C ASN A 105 22.25 -3.74 -35.72
N LYS A 106 22.26 -5.04 -35.40
CA LYS A 106 23.43 -5.92 -35.23
C LYS A 106 24.76 -5.28 -34.72
N SER A 107 25.00 -5.36 -33.41
CA SER A 107 26.20 -6.05 -32.87
C SER A 107 26.26 -6.04 -31.33
N GLU A 108 26.02 -7.20 -30.71
CA GLU A 108 26.56 -7.72 -29.42
C GLU A 108 26.63 -6.85 -28.13
N GLU A 109 26.34 -5.54 -28.16
CA GLU A 109 26.45 -4.64 -27.00
C GLU A 109 25.07 -4.32 -26.40
N ALA A 110 24.51 -5.26 -25.64
CA ALA A 110 23.38 -4.98 -24.75
C ALA A 110 23.82 -3.99 -23.65
N GLY A 111 23.03 -2.95 -23.40
CA GLY A 111 23.45 -1.80 -22.59
C GLY A 111 23.41 -2.06 -21.09
N MET A 112 24.55 -2.35 -20.47
CA MET A 112 24.60 -2.57 -19.02
C MET A 112 24.40 -1.26 -18.23
N VAL A 113 23.24 -1.12 -17.60
CA VAL A 113 22.92 -0.03 -16.67
C VAL A 113 23.57 -0.35 -15.31
N THR A 114 24.57 0.44 -14.94
CA THR A 114 25.38 0.21 -13.74
C THR A 114 25.18 1.35 -12.74
N GLY A 115 24.63 1.06 -11.56
CA GLY A 115 24.24 2.10 -10.58
C GLY A 115 25.42 2.62 -9.75
N ALA A 116 26.17 1.69 -9.17
CA ALA A 116 27.38 1.93 -8.38
C ALA A 116 28.49 1.04 -8.92
N THR A 117 29.40 1.63 -9.70
CA THR A 117 30.48 0.93 -10.41
C THR A 117 31.55 0.37 -9.49
N SER A 118 31.75 1.00 -8.33
CA SER A 118 32.42 0.40 -7.18
C SER A 118 31.95 1.05 -5.88
N VAL A 119 32.16 0.39 -4.74
CA VAL A 119 31.95 0.92 -3.39
C VAL A 119 33.20 0.64 -2.57
N GLN A 120 33.83 1.70 -2.05
CA GLN A 120 35.02 1.62 -1.21
C GLN A 120 34.75 2.14 0.21
N GLY A 121 35.27 1.43 1.21
CA GLY A 121 35.34 1.87 2.60
C GLY A 121 36.61 2.67 2.91
N ASN A 122 36.50 3.69 3.76
CA ASN A 122 37.63 4.44 4.27
C ASN A 122 38.36 3.65 5.38
N GLU A 123 39.69 3.77 5.46
CA GLU A 123 40.51 3.14 6.50
C GLU A 123 40.12 3.61 7.92
N ASP A 124 39.70 4.87 8.06
CA ASP A 124 39.22 5.48 9.30
C ASP A 124 37.76 5.14 9.63
N TRP A 125 37.04 4.33 8.86
CA TRP A 125 35.68 3.92 9.23
C TRP A 125 35.68 2.69 10.12
N THR A 126 35.12 2.81 11.33
CA THR A 126 35.05 1.71 12.31
C THR A 126 33.83 0.81 12.07
N VAL A 127 32.74 1.45 11.65
CA VAL A 127 31.59 0.85 10.97
C VAL A 127 31.05 1.93 10.03
N ALA A 128 30.82 1.56 8.78
CA ALA A 128 30.04 2.33 7.85
C ALA A 128 28.88 1.49 7.32
N TYR A 129 27.78 2.15 6.99
CA TYR A 129 26.72 1.59 6.19
C TYR A 129 26.59 2.41 4.91
N VAL A 130 26.86 1.78 3.76
CA VAL A 130 26.56 2.34 2.45
C VAL A 130 25.34 1.64 1.90
N SER A 131 24.28 2.42 1.71
CA SER A 131 23.11 2.04 0.91
C SER A 131 23.15 2.72 -0.46
N GLY A 132 22.59 2.06 -1.45
CA GLY A 132 22.15 2.73 -2.65
C GLY A 132 21.01 2.00 -3.33
N TYR A 133 20.24 2.71 -4.15
CA TYR A 133 19.13 2.14 -4.89
C TYR A 133 18.99 2.79 -6.26
N MET A 134 18.95 1.92 -7.28
CA MET A 134 18.55 2.28 -8.62
C MET A 134 17.03 2.23 -8.64
N LYS A 135 16.41 3.34 -9.01
CA LYS A 135 14.96 3.51 -9.06
C LYS A 135 14.54 3.92 -10.46
N ASN A 136 13.44 3.33 -10.93
CA ASN A 136 12.66 3.89 -12.00
C ASN A 136 11.76 4.97 -11.39
N GLU A 137 11.93 6.22 -11.82
CA GLU A 137 11.10 7.34 -11.37
C GLU A 137 9.75 7.39 -12.07
N THR A 138 9.57 6.66 -13.18
CA THR A 138 8.30 6.57 -13.92
C THR A 138 7.21 5.86 -13.11
N ASP A 139 7.52 4.70 -12.52
CA ASP A 139 6.62 3.86 -11.72
C ASP A 139 6.93 3.89 -10.20
N GLY A 140 8.08 4.45 -9.81
CA GLY A 140 8.59 4.47 -8.44
C GLY A 140 9.38 3.24 -8.00
N THR A 141 9.55 2.23 -8.86
CA THR A 141 10.05 0.90 -8.51
C THR A 141 11.56 0.89 -8.24
N ILE A 142 11.96 0.20 -7.16
CA ILE A 142 13.37 -0.07 -6.86
C ILE A 142 13.88 -1.23 -7.73
N ILE A 143 14.60 -0.89 -8.80
CA ILE A 143 15.19 -1.84 -9.77
C ILE A 143 16.27 -2.72 -9.11
N HIS A 144 17.14 -2.09 -8.34
CA HIS A 144 18.27 -2.74 -7.68
C HIS A 144 18.76 -1.91 -6.49
N SER A 145 18.43 -2.34 -5.27
CA SER A 145 19.03 -1.81 -4.04
C SER A 145 20.30 -2.57 -3.65
N PHE A 146 21.11 -1.94 -2.82
CA PHE A 146 22.12 -2.59 -2.00
C PHE A 146 22.18 -1.92 -0.64
N GLY A 147 22.45 -2.72 0.39
CA GLY A 147 23.04 -2.27 1.65
C GLY A 147 24.34 -3.01 1.87
N ARG A 148 25.39 -2.33 2.30
CA ARG A 148 26.68 -2.93 2.67
C ARG A 148 27.18 -2.27 3.95
N LYS A 149 27.42 -3.10 4.98
CA LYS A 149 28.31 -2.71 6.08
C LYS A 149 29.75 -2.74 5.56
N LEU A 150 30.54 -1.74 5.92
CA LEU A 150 31.97 -1.66 5.63
C LEU A 150 32.73 -1.47 6.95
N ASP A 151 33.70 -2.34 7.20
CA ASP A 151 34.37 -2.48 8.49
C ASP A 151 35.85 -2.03 8.41
N ASN A 152 36.34 -1.80 7.18
CA ASN A 152 37.72 -1.44 6.84
C ASN A 152 37.80 -0.91 5.39
N ILE A 153 39.02 -0.89 4.81
CA ILE A 153 39.32 -0.67 3.38
C ILE A 153 38.76 -1.79 2.46
N ASN A 154 37.47 -2.09 2.58
CA ASN A 154 36.79 -3.04 1.72
C ASN A 154 36.51 -2.35 0.38
N TYR A 155 36.86 -3.01 -0.72
CA TYR A 155 36.59 -2.55 -2.09
C TYR A 155 35.70 -3.58 -2.79
N TYR A 156 34.53 -3.13 -3.26
CA TYR A 156 33.58 -3.94 -4.02
C TYR A 156 33.43 -3.36 -5.42
N GLU A 157 33.71 -4.16 -6.45
CA GLU A 157 33.39 -3.81 -7.84
C GLU A 157 31.91 -4.11 -8.15
N THR A 158 31.30 -3.26 -8.97
CA THR A 158 29.98 -3.46 -9.61
C THR A 158 28.87 -3.92 -8.65
N VAL A 159 28.41 -3.01 -7.77
CA VAL A 159 27.46 -3.35 -6.69
C VAL A 159 25.99 -3.29 -7.14
N GLN A 160 25.71 -2.64 -8.29
CA GLN A 160 24.39 -2.60 -8.93
C GLN A 160 24.55 -2.71 -10.45
N GLN A 161 24.04 -3.78 -11.06
CA GLN A 161 24.05 -3.96 -12.51
C GLN A 161 22.76 -4.60 -13.01
N ARG A 162 22.28 -4.14 -14.17
CA ARG A 162 21.17 -4.72 -14.94
C ARG A 162 21.46 -4.61 -16.44
N ASN A 163 20.96 -5.56 -17.22
CA ASN A 163 20.88 -5.39 -18.67
C ASN A 163 19.76 -4.38 -18.99
N SER A 164 19.94 -3.50 -19.96
CA SER A 164 18.86 -2.62 -20.44
C SER A 164 17.64 -3.40 -20.93
N GLU A 165 17.83 -4.62 -21.43
CA GLU A 165 16.74 -5.52 -21.84
C GLU A 165 15.90 -5.99 -20.64
N ASP A 166 16.52 -6.24 -19.47
CA ASP A 166 15.81 -6.58 -18.21
C ASP A 166 14.94 -5.40 -17.70
N LEU A 167 15.23 -4.19 -18.19
CA LEU A 167 14.57 -2.94 -17.80
C LEU A 167 13.64 -2.38 -18.89
N ASN A 168 13.60 -3.01 -20.07
CA ASN A 168 12.74 -2.55 -21.16
C ASN A 168 11.27 -2.85 -20.81
N GLN A 169 10.44 -1.81 -20.91
CA GLN A 169 9.00 -1.84 -20.67
C GLN A 169 8.32 -0.92 -21.69
N PHE A 170 7.00 -0.98 -21.81
CA PHE A 170 6.30 -0.05 -22.70
C PHE A 170 6.45 1.41 -22.22
N GLY A 171 6.78 2.30 -23.15
CA GLY A 171 7.03 3.72 -22.86
C GLY A 171 8.37 4.02 -22.18
N ASN A 172 8.70 5.31 -22.05
CA ASN A 172 10.02 5.76 -21.62
C ASN A 172 10.21 5.64 -20.09
N GLN A 173 11.23 4.91 -19.67
CA GLN A 173 11.56 4.70 -18.25
C GLN A 173 12.65 5.68 -17.79
N LYS A 174 12.41 6.37 -16.67
CA LYS A 174 13.32 7.38 -16.10
C LYS A 174 14.17 6.75 -15.00
N ILE A 175 15.41 6.37 -15.29
CA ILE A 175 16.27 5.67 -14.35
C ILE A 175 17.17 6.67 -13.61
N LYS A 176 17.22 6.54 -12.28
CA LYS A 176 18.11 7.32 -11.42
C LYS A 176 18.67 6.44 -10.28
N ASN A 177 19.94 6.63 -9.93
CA ASN A 177 20.54 5.98 -8.78
C ASN A 177 20.74 6.97 -7.63
N TYR A 178 20.52 6.48 -6.43
CA TYR A 178 20.69 7.21 -5.16
C TYR A 178 21.64 6.42 -4.27
N ILE A 179 22.52 7.11 -3.56
CA ILE A 179 23.50 6.50 -2.64
C ILE A 179 23.57 7.36 -1.38
N ASP A 180 23.42 6.71 -0.22
CA ASP A 180 23.58 7.29 1.12
C ASP A 180 24.60 6.45 1.90
N CYS A 181 25.55 7.12 2.53
CA CYS A 181 26.53 6.51 3.43
C CYS A 181 26.44 7.16 4.81
N SER A 182 26.41 6.37 5.87
CA SER A 182 26.54 6.83 7.26
C SER A 182 27.61 6.00 7.97
N ALA A 183 28.65 6.64 8.50
CA ALA A 183 29.78 5.97 9.12
C ALA A 183 30.22 6.61 10.43
N VAL A 184 30.79 5.80 11.32
CA VAL A 184 31.47 6.21 12.55
C VAL A 184 32.98 6.14 12.32
N LEU A 185 33.73 7.15 12.77
CA LEU A 185 35.18 7.23 12.60
C LEU A 185 35.94 6.47 13.71
N LYS A 186 37.02 5.78 13.35
CA LYS A 186 37.96 5.13 14.28
C LYS A 186 38.77 6.18 15.06
N SER A 187 39.14 7.27 14.39
CA SER A 187 40.01 8.33 14.90
C SER A 187 39.47 9.06 16.12
N ASP A 188 38.20 9.45 16.12
CA ASP A 188 37.59 10.25 17.19
C ASP A 188 36.18 9.81 17.62
N GLY A 189 35.58 8.79 16.98
CA GLY A 189 34.21 8.36 17.27
C GLY A 189 33.11 9.37 16.89
N THR A 190 33.43 10.37 16.07
CA THR A 190 32.41 11.19 15.38
C THR A 190 31.83 10.45 14.19
N MET A 191 30.80 11.04 13.59
CA MET A 191 30.07 10.49 12.46
C MET A 191 30.36 11.28 11.18
N ILE A 192 30.16 10.61 10.06
CA ILE A 192 30.06 11.25 8.75
C ILE A 192 28.81 10.69 8.06
N SER A 193 28.01 11.57 7.45
CA SER A 193 26.93 11.17 6.53
C SER A 193 27.18 11.82 5.19
N LEU A 194 27.11 11.03 4.13
CA LEU A 194 27.32 11.44 2.75
C LEU A 194 26.10 11.03 1.93
N ASN A 195 25.69 11.85 0.98
CA ASN A 195 24.75 11.45 -0.07
C ASN A 195 25.30 11.80 -1.46
N ALA A 196 24.85 11.02 -2.45
CA ALA A 196 25.14 11.23 -3.86
C ALA A 196 24.00 10.68 -4.72
N ASP A 197 23.56 11.45 -5.70
CA ASP A 197 22.58 11.01 -6.69
C ASP A 197 23.13 11.16 -8.12
N SER A 198 22.66 10.28 -9.02
CA SER A 198 23.00 10.37 -10.43
C SER A 198 22.16 11.42 -11.15
N GLN A 199 22.59 11.80 -12.35
CA GLN A 199 21.67 12.40 -13.32
C GLN A 199 20.55 11.42 -13.66
N GLU A 200 19.41 11.94 -14.15
CA GLU A 200 18.36 11.12 -14.73
C GLU A 200 18.84 10.58 -16.09
N PHE A 201 18.59 9.29 -16.33
CA PHE A 201 18.76 8.62 -17.61
C PHE A 201 17.39 8.20 -18.15
N ILE A 202 17.19 8.27 -19.46
CA ILE A 202 15.94 7.86 -20.12
C ILE A 202 16.23 6.59 -20.91
N LEU A 203 15.50 5.51 -20.62
CA LEU A 203 15.43 4.32 -21.46
C LEU A 203 14.18 4.45 -22.35
N GLU A 204 14.38 4.60 -23.65
CA GLU A 204 13.31 4.56 -24.64
C GLU A 204 12.85 3.11 -24.81
N GLY A 205 11.59 2.88 -24.45
CA GLY A 205 10.92 1.59 -24.51
C GLY A 205 9.89 1.53 -25.64
N ASP A 206 9.40 0.33 -25.93
CA ASP A 206 8.50 0.09 -27.06
C ASP A 206 7.14 0.79 -26.88
N SER A 207 6.44 1.11 -27.98
CA SER A 207 5.14 1.78 -27.91
C SER A 207 4.06 0.88 -27.31
N SER A 208 3.30 1.38 -26.34
CA SER A 208 2.23 0.59 -25.73
C SER A 208 1.13 0.29 -26.76
N PRO A 209 0.61 -0.95 -26.82
CA PRO A 209 -0.51 -1.27 -27.69
C PRO A 209 -1.83 -0.64 -27.23
N VAL A 210 -1.91 -0.20 -25.98
CA VAL A 210 -3.07 0.48 -25.38
C VAL A 210 -2.62 1.81 -24.78
N VAL A 211 -2.99 2.92 -25.41
CA VAL A 211 -2.59 4.28 -24.96
C VAL A 211 -3.45 4.80 -23.83
N TYR A 212 -4.71 4.35 -23.71
CA TYR A 212 -5.60 4.80 -22.64
C TYR A 212 -6.73 3.83 -22.33
N MET A 213 -6.95 3.51 -21.05
CA MET A 213 -8.16 2.85 -20.57
C MET A 213 -8.90 3.72 -19.55
N ASN A 214 -10.23 3.60 -19.57
CA ASN A 214 -11.12 4.28 -18.65
C ASN A 214 -12.28 3.36 -18.26
N ILE A 215 -12.31 2.96 -17.00
CA ILE A 215 -13.38 2.22 -16.36
C ILE A 215 -14.40 3.23 -15.84
N LYS A 216 -15.64 3.09 -16.30
CA LYS A 216 -16.77 3.91 -15.89
C LYS A 216 -17.50 3.29 -14.70
N ASP A 217 -17.68 1.98 -14.72
CA ASP A 217 -18.25 1.18 -13.64
C ASP A 217 -17.43 -0.13 -13.50
N PRO A 218 -17.18 -0.64 -12.29
CA PRO A 218 -17.59 -0.08 -11.00
C PRO A 218 -16.68 1.10 -10.60
N ARG A 219 -17.24 2.13 -9.97
CA ARG A 219 -16.49 3.32 -9.52
C ARG A 219 -17.03 3.86 -8.21
N SER A 220 -16.16 4.29 -7.30
CA SER A 220 -16.58 4.99 -6.09
C SER A 220 -16.85 6.47 -6.36
N TYR A 221 -17.95 6.99 -5.80
CA TYR A 221 -18.25 8.43 -5.80
C TYR A 221 -17.34 9.22 -4.85
N ILE A 222 -16.62 8.54 -3.95
CA ILE A 222 -15.62 9.14 -3.05
C ILE A 222 -14.19 8.92 -3.60
N GLY A 223 -14.03 8.98 -4.93
CA GLY A 223 -12.74 8.93 -5.62
C GLY A 223 -12.01 7.60 -5.45
N ASN A 224 -10.85 7.63 -4.78
CA ASN A 224 -9.96 6.47 -4.64
C ASN A 224 -10.30 5.54 -3.46
N ASN A 225 -11.46 5.73 -2.82
CA ASN A 225 -11.94 4.86 -1.74
C ASN A 225 -12.46 3.50 -2.28
N PRO A 226 -12.57 2.47 -1.43
CA PRO A 226 -13.23 1.21 -1.76
C PRO A 226 -14.64 1.42 -2.31
N ILE A 227 -15.02 0.62 -3.31
CA ILE A 227 -16.36 0.68 -3.91
C ILE A 227 -17.37 0.12 -2.89
N LEU A 228 -18.28 0.97 -2.40
CA LEU A 228 -19.26 0.63 -1.38
C LEU A 228 -20.56 0.10 -2.02
N MET A 229 -20.89 -1.15 -1.72
CA MET A 229 -22.09 -1.82 -2.21
C MET A 229 -23.04 -2.20 -1.07
N MET A 230 -24.34 -2.09 -1.34
CA MET A 230 -25.40 -2.53 -0.43
C MET A 230 -26.38 -3.46 -1.14
N TYR A 231 -26.65 -4.58 -0.50
CA TYR A 231 -27.64 -5.59 -0.89
C TYR A 231 -28.63 -5.74 0.27
N GLY A 232 -29.92 -5.98 -0.03
CA GLY A 232 -30.93 -6.28 0.98
C GLY A 232 -31.38 -5.12 1.89
N ARG A 233 -30.76 -3.94 1.75
CA ARG A 233 -31.10 -2.69 2.44
C ARG A 233 -30.72 -1.47 1.58
N SER A 234 -31.27 -0.31 1.91
CA SER A 234 -30.81 1.01 1.41
C SER A 234 -29.88 1.71 2.42
N PRO A 235 -29.09 2.70 1.99
CA PRO A 235 -28.43 3.64 2.91
C PRO A 235 -29.44 4.44 3.74
N ASP A 236 -29.05 4.80 4.98
CA ASP A 236 -29.79 5.72 5.84
C ASP A 236 -29.21 7.16 5.78
N LYS A 237 -29.72 8.06 6.63
CA LYS A 237 -29.42 9.51 6.60
C LYS A 237 -27.99 9.85 7.06
N GLY A 238 -27.03 9.70 6.17
CA GLY A 238 -25.61 10.02 6.37
C GLY A 238 -24.73 9.03 5.62
N GLU A 239 -25.19 7.78 5.53
CA GLU A 239 -24.50 6.72 4.80
C GLU A 239 -24.59 6.93 3.28
N THR A 240 -23.50 6.56 2.60
CA THR A 240 -23.40 6.55 1.14
C THR A 240 -23.15 5.13 0.64
N ALA A 241 -23.69 4.84 -0.54
CA ALA A 241 -23.36 3.66 -1.33
C ALA A 241 -23.02 4.11 -2.75
N ASP A 242 -22.03 3.45 -3.35
CA ASP A 242 -21.73 3.62 -4.76
C ASP A 242 -22.76 2.84 -5.62
N TYR A 243 -23.16 1.66 -5.13
CA TYR A 243 -24.23 0.84 -5.73
C TYR A 243 -25.17 0.28 -4.66
N ASN A 244 -26.48 0.51 -4.84
CA ASN A 244 -27.54 0.14 -3.89
C ASN A 244 -28.58 -0.78 -4.55
N TYR A 245 -28.78 -1.98 -3.99
CA TYR A 245 -29.76 -2.96 -4.46
C TYR A 245 -30.59 -3.47 -3.26
N PRO A 246 -31.57 -2.68 -2.79
CA PRO A 246 -32.29 -2.98 -1.54
C PRO A 246 -33.12 -4.26 -1.61
N ASP A 247 -33.60 -4.65 -2.79
CA ASP A 247 -34.39 -5.88 -3.01
C ASP A 247 -33.51 -7.14 -3.16
N ASN A 248 -32.17 -7.00 -3.16
CA ASN A 248 -31.23 -8.12 -3.34
C ASN A 248 -30.97 -8.86 -2.01
N HIS A 249 -32.00 -9.54 -1.50
CA HIS A 249 -31.93 -10.27 -0.24
C HIS A 249 -31.17 -11.61 -0.36
N ILE A 250 -30.89 -12.23 0.80
CA ILE A 250 -30.35 -13.59 0.90
C ILE A 250 -31.38 -14.57 0.31
N ILE A 251 -30.90 -15.51 -0.51
CA ILE A 251 -31.71 -16.52 -1.17
C ILE A 251 -32.12 -17.55 -0.11
N SER A 252 -33.42 -17.58 0.21
CA SER A 252 -34.01 -18.39 1.29
C SER A 252 -33.51 -19.84 1.29
N GLY A 253 -33.03 -20.30 2.45
CA GLY A 253 -32.45 -21.64 2.62
C GLY A 253 -30.97 -21.76 2.20
N THR A 254 -30.29 -20.66 1.87
CA THR A 254 -28.86 -20.64 1.53
C THR A 254 -28.14 -19.46 2.18
N ASP A 255 -26.82 -19.56 2.35
CA ASP A 255 -25.95 -18.43 2.72
C ASP A 255 -25.48 -17.65 1.47
N ALA A 256 -26.37 -17.33 0.53
CA ALA A 256 -25.99 -16.69 -0.74
C ALA A 256 -26.94 -15.59 -1.20
N VAL A 257 -26.41 -14.62 -1.95
CA VAL A 257 -27.15 -13.50 -2.59
C VAL A 257 -26.94 -13.55 -4.11
N ARG A 258 -27.81 -12.91 -4.90
CA ARG A 258 -27.57 -12.77 -6.35
C ARG A 258 -26.43 -11.77 -6.57
N THR A 259 -25.51 -12.06 -7.48
CA THR A 259 -24.41 -11.14 -7.80
C THR A 259 -24.88 -10.09 -8.82
N ILE A 260 -25.05 -8.85 -8.36
CA ILE A 260 -25.43 -7.70 -9.19
C ILE A 260 -24.29 -6.68 -9.14
N PHE A 261 -23.43 -6.69 -10.17
CA PHE A 261 -22.17 -5.96 -10.19
C PHE A 261 -21.90 -5.39 -11.60
N PRO A 262 -21.94 -4.05 -11.78
CA PRO A 262 -21.74 -3.43 -13.07
C PRO A 262 -20.25 -3.41 -13.48
N VAL A 263 -19.97 -3.66 -14.75
CA VAL A 263 -18.62 -3.57 -15.34
C VAL A 263 -18.74 -2.90 -16.71
N LYS A 264 -18.19 -1.69 -16.83
CA LYS A 264 -18.33 -0.83 -18.00
C LYS A 264 -17.11 0.05 -18.19
N GLY A 265 -16.65 0.21 -19.43
CA GLY A 265 -15.49 1.06 -19.71
C GLY A 265 -15.16 1.17 -21.19
N LYS A 266 -13.98 1.70 -21.47
CA LYS A 266 -13.40 1.80 -22.80
C LYS A 266 -11.89 1.60 -22.79
N ILE A 267 -11.38 1.11 -23.91
CA ILE A 267 -9.97 0.83 -24.21
C ILE A 267 -9.63 1.61 -25.48
N THR A 268 -8.49 2.28 -25.50
CA THR A 268 -8.00 3.06 -26.64
C THR A 268 -6.66 2.48 -27.07
N PHE A 269 -6.60 1.90 -28.25
CA PHE A 269 -5.39 1.31 -28.83
C PHE A 269 -4.50 2.40 -29.47
N SER A 270 -3.20 2.14 -29.62
CA SER A 270 -2.28 3.04 -30.33
C SER A 270 -2.56 3.07 -31.84
N ASP A 271 -2.13 4.14 -32.52
CA ASP A 271 -2.41 4.33 -33.96
C ASP A 271 -1.88 3.22 -34.88
N ASP A 272 -0.91 2.44 -34.40
CA ASP A 272 -0.32 1.31 -35.12
C ASP A 272 -1.00 -0.05 -34.81
N ILE A 273 -2.01 -0.07 -33.93
CA ILE A 273 -2.72 -1.28 -33.46
C ILE A 273 -4.23 -1.13 -33.69
N THR A 274 -4.76 -1.72 -34.77
CA THR A 274 -6.22 -1.71 -35.01
C THR A 274 -6.92 -2.84 -34.24
N PRO A 275 -7.88 -2.57 -33.35
CA PRO A 275 -8.67 -3.62 -32.72
C PRO A 275 -9.64 -4.30 -33.71
N VAL A 276 -9.95 -5.58 -33.48
CA VAL A 276 -10.82 -6.39 -34.35
C VAL A 276 -12.04 -6.90 -33.57
N GLU A 277 -11.82 -7.72 -32.53
CA GLU A 277 -12.90 -8.28 -31.70
C GLU A 277 -12.36 -8.79 -30.35
N TYR A 278 -13.27 -9.10 -29.41
CA TYR A 278 -12.94 -9.86 -28.22
C TYR A 278 -12.64 -11.32 -28.60
N ASN A 279 -11.50 -11.87 -28.19
CA ASN A 279 -11.11 -13.23 -28.55
C ASN A 279 -11.90 -14.27 -27.72
N THR A 280 -12.67 -15.11 -28.42
CA THR A 280 -13.46 -16.22 -27.85
C THR A 280 -12.84 -17.61 -28.06
N GLU A 281 -11.78 -17.72 -28.87
CA GLU A 281 -11.06 -18.96 -29.20
C GLU A 281 -9.96 -19.27 -28.17
N ILE A 282 -9.29 -18.23 -27.67
CA ILE A 282 -8.35 -18.32 -26.53
C ILE A 282 -9.14 -18.27 -25.23
N THR A 283 -8.68 -18.99 -24.21
CA THR A 283 -9.30 -19.06 -22.88
C THR A 283 -9.10 -17.75 -22.08
N SER A 284 -9.74 -16.67 -22.54
CA SER A 284 -9.94 -15.44 -21.76
C SER A 284 -10.60 -15.76 -20.41
N GLN A 285 -10.12 -15.19 -19.32
CA GLN A 285 -10.68 -15.40 -18.00
C GLN A 285 -12.03 -14.70 -17.89
N LYS A 286 -13.08 -15.43 -17.50
CA LYS A 286 -14.37 -14.78 -17.20
C LYS A 286 -14.21 -13.81 -16.02
N PRO A 287 -14.92 -12.66 -16.01
CA PRO A 287 -14.93 -11.77 -14.86
C PRO A 287 -15.28 -12.52 -13.58
N GLN A 288 -14.56 -12.25 -12.49
CA GLN A 288 -14.76 -12.92 -11.21
C GLN A 288 -14.55 -11.99 -10.01
N LEU A 289 -15.32 -12.24 -8.95
CA LEU A 289 -15.16 -11.64 -7.63
C LEU A 289 -14.49 -12.68 -6.72
N GLN A 290 -13.32 -12.36 -6.18
CA GLN A 290 -12.54 -13.22 -5.29
C GLN A 290 -12.55 -12.66 -3.87
N PHE A 291 -12.71 -13.53 -2.87
CA PHE A 291 -12.78 -13.14 -1.45
C PHE A 291 -11.62 -13.77 -0.66
N ARG A 292 -10.50 -13.04 -0.53
CA ARG A 292 -9.25 -13.41 0.20
C ARG A 292 -8.99 -14.94 0.29
N GLY A 293 -9.01 -15.65 -0.86
CA GLY A 293 -8.75 -17.09 -0.98
C GLY A 293 -9.84 -18.07 -0.49
N LYS A 294 -10.95 -17.58 0.06
CA LYS A 294 -12.05 -18.38 0.64
C LYS A 294 -13.20 -18.67 -0.34
N GLY A 295 -13.27 -18.00 -1.49
CA GLY A 295 -14.32 -18.22 -2.49
C GLY A 295 -14.14 -17.37 -3.75
N VAL A 296 -14.77 -17.79 -4.85
CA VAL A 296 -14.76 -17.10 -6.14
C VAL A 296 -16.14 -17.17 -6.80
N CYS A 297 -16.83 -16.03 -6.93
CA CYS A 297 -18.01 -15.93 -7.80
C CYS A 297 -17.57 -15.56 -9.21
N LYS A 298 -18.10 -16.25 -10.23
CA LYS A 298 -17.71 -16.06 -11.65
C LYS A 298 -18.91 -15.65 -12.49
N TYR A 299 -18.70 -14.69 -13.39
CA TYR A 299 -19.68 -14.24 -14.38
C TYR A 299 -20.18 -15.41 -15.23
N ASN A 300 -21.46 -15.76 -15.08
CA ASN A 300 -22.02 -17.02 -15.57
C ASN A 300 -22.70 -16.87 -16.94
N TYR A 301 -21.90 -16.40 -17.89
CA TYR A 301 -22.25 -16.29 -19.31
C TYR A 301 -21.18 -16.93 -20.20
N SER A 302 -21.53 -17.26 -21.44
CA SER A 302 -20.59 -17.81 -22.42
C SER A 302 -19.57 -16.77 -22.94
N GLN A 303 -18.46 -17.21 -23.54
CA GLN A 303 -17.50 -16.28 -24.15
C GLN A 303 -18.12 -15.47 -25.29
N ALA A 304 -19.05 -16.06 -26.07
CA ALA A 304 -19.79 -15.35 -27.12
C ALA A 304 -20.69 -14.24 -26.55
N GLU A 305 -21.32 -14.47 -25.39
CA GLU A 305 -22.09 -13.43 -24.70
C GLU A 305 -21.21 -12.35 -24.08
N ILE A 306 -20.05 -12.71 -23.53
CA ILE A 306 -19.04 -11.73 -23.09
C ILE A 306 -18.61 -10.88 -24.28
N ALA A 307 -18.26 -11.49 -25.42
CA ALA A 307 -17.87 -10.79 -26.64
C ALA A 307 -18.96 -9.83 -27.14
N SER A 308 -20.24 -10.22 -27.07
CA SER A 308 -21.37 -9.34 -27.45
C SER A 308 -21.51 -8.06 -26.61
N CYS A 309 -20.82 -8.00 -25.46
CA CYS A 309 -20.74 -6.81 -24.62
C CYS A 309 -19.66 -5.80 -25.05
N PHE A 310 -18.77 -6.16 -26.00
CA PHE A 310 -17.71 -5.30 -26.54
C PHE A 310 -18.08 -4.76 -27.92
N LYS A 311 -17.73 -3.51 -28.21
CA LYS A 311 -17.98 -2.84 -29.51
C LYS A 311 -16.84 -1.88 -29.85
N ILE A 312 -16.39 -1.87 -31.11
CA ILE A 312 -15.55 -0.79 -31.63
C ILE A 312 -16.42 0.46 -31.80
N SER A 313 -15.92 1.63 -31.41
CA SER A 313 -16.67 2.89 -31.48
C SER A 313 -16.80 3.38 -32.92
N GLU A 314 -18.03 3.68 -33.35
CA GLU A 314 -18.33 4.22 -34.69
C GLU A 314 -17.62 5.57 -34.97
N THR A 315 -17.19 6.27 -33.92
CA THR A 315 -16.54 7.58 -33.99
C THR A 315 -15.01 7.55 -33.93
N ASN A 316 -14.42 6.46 -33.45
CA ASN A 316 -12.97 6.24 -33.42
C ASN A 316 -12.68 4.73 -33.46
N PRO A 317 -12.12 4.20 -34.57
CA PRO A 317 -11.87 2.77 -34.71
C PRO A 317 -10.82 2.21 -33.74
N GLN A 318 -10.01 3.06 -33.10
CA GLN A 318 -9.06 2.65 -32.06
C GLN A 318 -9.70 2.51 -30.68
N VAL A 319 -10.97 2.92 -30.49
CA VAL A 319 -11.68 2.82 -29.22
C VAL A 319 -12.59 1.59 -29.21
N VAL A 320 -12.43 0.74 -28.20
CA VAL A 320 -13.33 -0.37 -27.88
C VAL A 320 -14.08 -0.04 -26.60
N GLU A 321 -15.39 0.06 -26.68
CA GLU A 321 -16.30 0.27 -25.55
C GLU A 321 -16.86 -1.09 -25.08
N PHE A 322 -17.09 -1.25 -23.78
CA PHE A 322 -17.71 -2.46 -23.23
C PHE A 322 -18.68 -2.17 -22.08
N GLU A 323 -19.74 -2.96 -21.99
CA GLU A 323 -20.73 -2.92 -20.91
C GLU A 323 -21.29 -4.34 -20.65
N LEU A 324 -20.86 -4.95 -19.55
CA LEU A 324 -21.31 -6.28 -19.15
C LEU A 324 -22.71 -6.24 -18.51
N LYS A 325 -23.41 -7.36 -18.53
CA LYS A 325 -24.71 -7.52 -17.85
C LYS A 325 -24.50 -7.36 -16.33
N GLN A 326 -25.26 -6.48 -15.68
CA GLN A 326 -25.05 -6.20 -14.26
C GLN A 326 -25.43 -7.40 -13.37
N ASP A 327 -26.51 -8.10 -13.70
CA ASP A 327 -26.76 -9.44 -13.16
C ASP A 327 -25.75 -10.42 -13.75
N TRP A 328 -25.01 -11.12 -12.90
CA TRP A 328 -23.97 -12.06 -13.32
C TRP A 328 -24.50 -13.47 -13.59
N ASN A 329 -25.81 -13.72 -13.42
CA ASN A 329 -26.42 -15.06 -13.51
C ASN A 329 -25.76 -16.06 -12.54
N ALA A 330 -25.23 -15.55 -11.43
CA ALA A 330 -24.42 -16.25 -10.45
C ALA A 330 -24.75 -15.76 -9.04
N ASN A 331 -24.62 -16.64 -8.06
CA ASN A 331 -24.83 -16.30 -6.66
C ASN A 331 -23.48 -16.08 -5.97
N LEU A 332 -23.40 -15.07 -5.12
CA LEU A 332 -22.28 -14.80 -4.23
C LEU A 332 -22.54 -15.54 -2.92
N ASP A 333 -21.73 -16.56 -2.64
CA ASP A 333 -21.72 -17.26 -1.35
C ASP A 333 -21.16 -16.30 -0.28
N ILE A 334 -22.01 -15.93 0.68
CA ILE A 334 -21.70 -15.04 1.80
C ILE A 334 -21.45 -15.80 3.13
N SER A 335 -21.41 -17.14 3.13
CA SER A 335 -21.06 -17.94 4.32
C SER A 335 -19.66 -17.60 4.86
N ALA A 336 -18.72 -17.31 3.96
CA ALA A 336 -17.37 -16.87 4.27
C ALA A 336 -17.29 -15.39 4.69
N TYR A 337 -18.20 -14.56 4.18
CA TYR A 337 -18.30 -13.12 4.44
C TYR A 337 -18.87 -12.84 5.84
N THR A 338 -19.86 -13.63 6.25
CA THR A 338 -20.34 -13.67 7.65
C THR A 338 -19.31 -14.31 8.60
N GLY A 339 -18.10 -14.62 8.13
CA GLY A 339 -17.20 -15.63 8.69
C GLY A 339 -16.04 -15.13 9.55
N GLN A 340 -15.20 -14.21 9.04
CA GLN A 340 -14.01 -13.69 9.76
C GLN A 340 -13.43 -12.47 9.05
N VAL A 341 -12.86 -11.53 9.83
CA VAL A 341 -12.48 -10.16 9.40
C VAL A 341 -13.72 -9.35 8.97
N HIS A 342 -13.58 -8.02 8.92
CA HIS A 342 -14.62 -7.12 8.39
C HIS A 342 -14.12 -6.22 7.26
N GLU A 343 -12.80 -6.12 7.07
CA GLU A 343 -12.18 -5.87 5.76
C GLU A 343 -12.53 -7.02 4.80
N GLY A 344 -13.76 -6.98 4.29
CA GLY A 344 -14.28 -7.90 3.30
C GLY A 344 -13.77 -7.55 1.91
N ASP A 345 -12.46 -7.55 1.71
CA ASP A 345 -11.78 -7.32 0.43
C ASP A 345 -12.29 -8.30 -0.64
N ILE A 346 -13.28 -7.85 -1.41
CA ILE A 346 -13.61 -8.47 -2.69
C ILE A 346 -12.69 -7.85 -3.73
N SER A 347 -11.81 -8.66 -4.33
CA SER A 347 -11.10 -8.25 -5.54
C SER A 347 -11.89 -8.65 -6.77
N PHE A 348 -12.11 -7.69 -7.67
CA PHE A 348 -12.48 -7.98 -9.05
C PHE A 348 -11.25 -8.46 -9.82
N LEU A 349 -11.44 -9.39 -10.76
CA LEU A 349 -10.45 -9.76 -11.77
C LEU A 349 -11.16 -10.13 -13.08
N PHE A 350 -10.73 -9.49 -14.17
CA PHE A 350 -11.13 -9.82 -15.54
C PHE A 350 -9.93 -9.62 -16.47
N SER A 351 -9.35 -10.73 -16.95
CA SER A 351 -8.21 -10.74 -17.85
C SER A 351 -8.58 -11.47 -19.15
N PHE A 352 -8.45 -10.79 -20.28
CA PHE A 352 -8.96 -11.25 -21.57
C PHE A 352 -8.04 -10.84 -22.71
N PHE A 353 -8.27 -11.41 -23.90
CA PHE A 353 -7.54 -11.07 -25.11
C PHE A 353 -8.43 -10.36 -26.10
N MET A 354 -7.93 -9.26 -26.68
CA MET A 354 -8.51 -8.63 -27.86
C MET A 354 -7.71 -9.09 -29.09
N LYS A 355 -8.41 -9.52 -30.15
CA LYS A 355 -7.77 -9.67 -31.47
C LYS A 355 -7.46 -8.28 -32.01
N THR A 356 -6.23 -8.06 -32.47
CA THR A 356 -5.75 -6.80 -33.04
C THR A 356 -4.97 -7.06 -34.33
N LYS A 357 -4.77 -6.02 -35.15
CA LYS A 357 -3.88 -6.03 -36.31
C LYS A 357 -2.80 -4.97 -36.12
N ILE A 358 -1.54 -5.41 -36.10
CA ILE A 358 -0.38 -4.51 -36.08
C ILE A 358 -0.14 -4.01 -37.50
N LYS A 359 -0.13 -2.69 -37.68
CA LYS A 359 0.13 -1.99 -38.94
C LYS A 359 1.40 -2.51 -39.61
N GLY A 360 1.29 -2.86 -40.89
CA GLY A 360 2.37 -3.48 -41.67
C GLY A 360 2.49 -5.00 -41.52
N THR A 361 1.84 -5.63 -40.54
CA THR A 361 1.76 -7.09 -40.43
C THR A 361 0.45 -7.63 -41.02
N PRO A 362 0.44 -8.80 -41.70
CA PRO A 362 -0.77 -9.41 -42.24
C PRO A 362 -1.45 -10.39 -41.26
N ILE A 363 -1.00 -10.45 -40.01
CA ILE A 363 -1.38 -11.45 -39.00
C ILE A 363 -2.20 -10.76 -37.91
N GLU A 364 -3.21 -11.45 -37.38
CA GLU A 364 -3.93 -11.00 -36.18
C GLU A 364 -3.19 -11.43 -34.91
N HIS A 365 -2.98 -10.48 -34.01
CA HIS A 365 -2.29 -10.66 -32.73
C HIS A 365 -3.29 -10.64 -31.59
N ASN A 366 -2.93 -11.24 -30.47
CA ASN A 366 -3.81 -11.37 -29.31
C ASN A 366 -3.30 -10.49 -28.18
N GLN A 367 -3.85 -9.28 -28.09
CA GLN A 367 -3.44 -8.31 -27.08
C GLN A 367 -4.08 -8.67 -25.73
N PRO A 368 -3.31 -9.06 -24.70
CA PRO A 368 -3.84 -9.17 -23.35
C PRO A 368 -4.28 -7.80 -22.83
N VAL A 369 -5.39 -7.81 -22.08
CA VAL A 369 -5.90 -6.68 -21.30
C VAL A 369 -6.38 -7.23 -19.95
N SER A 370 -6.08 -6.53 -18.85
CA SER A 370 -6.53 -6.91 -17.51
C SER A 370 -7.18 -5.74 -16.75
N ILE A 371 -8.28 -6.04 -16.06
CA ILE A 371 -8.96 -5.12 -15.15
C ILE A 371 -9.04 -5.81 -13.79
N TYR A 372 -8.43 -5.25 -12.74
CA TYR A 372 -8.38 -5.91 -11.43
C TYR A 372 -8.34 -4.95 -10.25
N SER A 373 -8.82 -5.42 -9.10
CA SER A 373 -8.73 -4.67 -7.84
C SER A 373 -7.34 -4.79 -7.20
N THR A 374 -6.82 -3.67 -6.71
CA THR A 374 -5.64 -3.59 -5.85
C THR A 374 -5.91 -2.59 -4.70
N ASN A 375 -5.11 -2.65 -3.64
CA ASN A 375 -5.06 -1.67 -2.55
C ASN A 375 -3.74 -0.88 -2.56
N THR A 376 -2.74 -1.35 -3.32
CA THR A 376 -1.49 -0.67 -3.61
C THR A 376 -1.44 -0.29 -5.09
N LEU A 377 -1.41 1.00 -5.39
CA LEU A 377 -1.04 1.53 -6.69
C LEU A 377 0.46 1.86 -6.71
N GLU A 378 1.11 1.59 -7.83
CA GLU A 378 2.47 2.07 -8.10
C GLU A 378 2.47 3.60 -8.27
N LYS A 379 3.63 4.26 -8.10
CA LYS A 379 3.74 5.72 -8.14
C LYS A 379 3.37 6.19 -9.55
N GLY A 380 2.33 7.02 -9.66
CA GLY A 380 1.85 7.56 -10.94
C GLY A 380 0.73 6.74 -11.60
N LYS A 381 0.41 5.53 -11.11
CA LYS A 381 -0.81 4.81 -11.51
C LYS A 381 -2.04 5.39 -10.81
N THR A 382 -3.21 5.22 -11.41
CA THR A 382 -4.50 5.69 -10.91
C THR A 382 -5.54 4.57 -10.91
N TYR A 383 -6.53 4.67 -10.03
CA TYR A 383 -7.73 3.85 -10.16
C TYR A 383 -8.60 4.34 -11.32
N TYR A 384 -9.33 3.41 -11.93
CA TYR A 384 -10.27 3.58 -13.04
C TYR A 384 -9.64 4.03 -14.37
N GLU A 385 -8.47 4.64 -14.36
CA GLU A 385 -7.83 5.25 -15.54
C GLU A 385 -6.36 4.84 -15.61
N SER A 386 -5.90 4.44 -16.78
CA SER A 386 -4.50 4.11 -17.06
C SER A 386 -4.09 4.58 -18.46
N THR A 387 -2.82 4.93 -18.59
CA THR A 387 -2.21 5.49 -19.81
C THR A 387 -1.01 4.65 -20.18
N ASP A 388 -0.84 4.37 -21.47
CA ASP A 388 0.22 3.51 -22.02
C ASP A 388 0.33 2.13 -21.35
N ASP A 389 -0.78 1.58 -20.86
CA ASP A 389 -0.84 0.34 -20.08
C ASP A 389 -1.97 -0.58 -20.56
N THR A 390 -1.72 -1.89 -20.48
CA THR A 390 -2.70 -2.96 -20.76
C THR A 390 -3.49 -3.38 -19.50
N ASN A 391 -3.16 -2.79 -18.36
CA ASN A 391 -3.80 -3.00 -17.07
C ASN A 391 -4.62 -1.78 -16.64
N ALA A 392 -5.80 -2.01 -16.06
CA ALA A 392 -6.61 -1.00 -15.42
C ALA A 392 -6.92 -1.41 -13.97
N TYR A 393 -6.71 -0.48 -13.05
CA TYR A 393 -6.78 -0.74 -11.62
C TYR A 393 -8.12 -0.29 -11.04
N LEU A 394 -8.69 -1.10 -10.16
CA LEU A 394 -9.82 -0.73 -9.31
C LEU A 394 -9.37 -0.75 -7.85
N PRO A 395 -10.04 -0.02 -6.94
CA PRO A 395 -9.92 -0.33 -5.53
C PRO A 395 -10.63 -1.67 -5.24
N TYR A 396 -10.52 -2.13 -4.00
CA TYR A 396 -11.34 -3.24 -3.50
C TYR A 396 -12.82 -2.85 -3.36
N ILE A 397 -13.69 -3.85 -3.35
CA ILE A 397 -15.14 -3.67 -3.20
C ILE A 397 -15.57 -4.20 -1.83
N PHE A 398 -16.37 -3.40 -1.11
CA PHE A 398 -16.93 -3.76 0.20
C PHE A 398 -18.46 -3.86 0.12
N ILE A 399 -19.03 -4.99 0.55
CA ILE A 399 -20.48 -5.15 0.75
C ILE A 399 -20.77 -5.08 2.26
N ARG A 400 -21.52 -4.07 2.70
CA ARG A 400 -21.73 -3.76 4.13
C ARG A 400 -22.89 -4.54 4.76
N TRP A 401 -22.60 -5.35 5.80
CA TRP A 401 -23.59 -6.08 6.60
C TRP A 401 -23.30 -5.97 8.10
N GLY A 402 -24.35 -5.85 8.92
CA GLY A 402 -24.31 -6.11 10.36
C GLY A 402 -24.67 -4.92 11.27
N CYS A 403 -25.53 -5.18 12.26
CA CYS A 403 -26.23 -4.17 13.07
C CYS A 403 -26.82 -4.78 14.38
N PHE A 404 -27.22 -3.93 15.34
CA PHE A 404 -28.07 -4.18 16.53
C PHE A 404 -29.56 -4.23 16.17
N GLY A 405 -30.40 -5.00 16.87
CA GLY A 405 -31.87 -4.87 16.78
C GLY A 405 -32.35 -3.55 17.35
N LYS A 406 -33.37 -2.92 16.75
CA LYS A 406 -33.89 -1.57 17.12
C LYS A 406 -34.15 -1.37 18.62
N ASP A 407 -34.63 -2.41 19.30
CA ASP A 407 -35.03 -2.37 20.71
C ASP A 407 -33.83 -2.52 21.67
N THR A 408 -32.61 -2.52 21.15
CA THR A 408 -31.38 -2.54 21.97
C THR A 408 -31.24 -1.21 22.69
N MET A 409 -31.17 -1.25 24.02
CA MET A 409 -30.89 -0.08 24.85
C MET A 409 -29.39 0.19 24.87
N ILE A 410 -28.99 1.35 24.38
CA ILE A 410 -27.62 1.85 24.48
C ILE A 410 -27.54 2.77 25.69
N GLN A 411 -26.46 2.64 26.47
CA GLN A 411 -26.21 3.49 27.63
C GLN A 411 -25.51 4.78 27.20
N MET A 412 -26.07 5.90 27.64
CA MET A 412 -25.62 7.25 27.30
C MET A 412 -24.52 7.70 28.26
N ALA A 413 -23.73 8.70 27.86
CA ALA A 413 -22.64 9.23 28.68
C ALA A 413 -23.10 9.87 30.02
N ASP A 414 -24.37 10.29 30.11
CA ASP A 414 -25.01 10.79 31.34
C ASP A 414 -25.63 9.69 32.22
N MET A 415 -25.34 8.41 31.90
CA MET A 415 -25.89 7.20 32.52
C MET A 415 -27.40 6.97 32.30
N THR A 416 -28.05 7.74 31.43
CA THR A 416 -29.38 7.38 30.91
C THR A 416 -29.30 6.24 29.88
N VAL A 417 -30.44 5.73 29.43
CA VAL A 417 -30.52 4.69 28.39
C VAL A 417 -31.51 5.09 27.29
N LYS A 418 -31.20 4.75 26.05
CA LYS A 418 -31.98 5.10 24.85
C LYS A 418 -32.07 3.89 23.92
N THR A 419 -33.12 3.74 23.11
CA THR A 419 -33.10 2.69 22.08
C THR A 419 -32.10 3.06 20.99
N VAL A 420 -31.46 2.07 20.36
CA VAL A 420 -30.56 2.31 19.22
C VAL A 420 -31.31 2.93 18.02
N SER A 421 -32.63 2.69 17.91
CA SER A 421 -33.49 3.37 16.93
C SER A 421 -33.77 4.85 17.21
N ASP A 422 -33.60 5.32 18.45
CA ASP A 422 -33.76 6.74 18.83
C ASP A 422 -32.46 7.55 18.71
N LEU A 423 -31.31 6.90 18.49
CA LEU A 423 -30.00 7.55 18.40
C LEU A 423 -29.85 8.37 17.11
N LYS A 424 -28.94 9.35 17.17
CA LYS A 424 -28.62 10.28 16.09
C LYS A 424 -27.17 10.79 16.22
N ALA A 425 -26.64 11.33 15.13
CA ALA A 425 -25.36 12.05 15.17
C ALA A 425 -25.37 13.17 16.23
N GLY A 426 -24.26 13.31 16.96
CA GLY A 426 -24.10 14.25 18.07
C GLY A 426 -24.64 13.79 19.43
N ASP A 427 -25.33 12.64 19.51
CA ASP A 427 -25.60 12.01 20.81
C ASP A 427 -24.28 11.45 21.43
N GLN A 428 -24.24 11.35 22.76
CA GLN A 428 -23.05 10.94 23.53
C GLN A 428 -23.30 9.61 24.25
N LEU A 429 -22.46 8.62 23.96
CA LEU A 429 -22.57 7.25 24.48
C LEU A 429 -21.51 6.95 25.54
N LEU A 430 -21.83 5.98 26.41
CA LEU A 430 -20.87 5.42 27.34
C LEU A 430 -19.98 4.38 26.63
N GLY A 431 -18.69 4.66 26.62
CA GLY A 431 -17.62 3.76 26.21
C GLY A 431 -16.88 3.10 27.37
N GLU A 432 -16.04 2.13 27.05
CA GLU A 432 -15.22 1.41 28.03
C GLU A 432 -14.38 2.38 28.90
N ASN A 433 -14.16 2.01 30.17
CA ASN A 433 -13.44 2.81 31.16
C ASN A 433 -14.03 4.22 31.42
N GLY A 434 -15.31 4.44 31.09
CA GLY A 434 -15.99 5.72 31.29
C GLY A 434 -15.71 6.76 30.20
N LYS A 435 -15.17 6.33 29.05
CA LYS A 435 -14.96 7.19 27.88
C LYS A 435 -16.29 7.72 27.34
N VAL A 436 -16.32 8.99 26.94
CA VAL A 436 -17.45 9.56 26.19
C VAL A 436 -17.20 9.32 24.70
N ILE A 437 -18.12 8.61 24.03
CA ILE A 437 -18.09 8.38 22.59
C ILE A 437 -19.11 9.29 21.93
N PHE A 438 -18.70 10.04 20.91
CA PHE A 438 -19.60 10.85 20.08
C PHE A 438 -20.07 10.03 18.87
N ILE A 439 -21.39 10.02 18.63
CA ILE A 439 -21.93 9.43 17.40
C ILE A 439 -21.68 10.37 16.24
N LYS A 440 -20.91 9.89 15.26
CA LYS A 440 -20.66 10.56 13.99
C LYS A 440 -21.82 10.34 13.01
N ASP A 441 -22.31 9.10 12.91
CA ASP A 441 -23.41 8.72 12.03
C ASP A 441 -24.13 7.43 12.50
N MET A 442 -25.35 7.21 11.99
CA MET A 442 -26.20 6.05 12.28
C MET A 442 -26.58 5.31 10.98
N VAL A 443 -26.06 4.09 10.84
CA VAL A 443 -26.42 3.16 9.76
C VAL A 443 -27.63 2.33 10.17
N SER A 444 -28.49 1.91 9.24
CA SER A 444 -29.51 0.90 9.53
C SER A 444 -29.80 -0.04 8.35
N GLY A 445 -30.62 -1.06 8.59
CA GLY A 445 -31.10 -2.05 7.60
C GLY A 445 -32.30 -2.82 8.15
N ASN A 446 -32.71 -3.89 7.47
CA ASN A 446 -33.70 -4.84 7.97
C ASN A 446 -33.05 -6.24 8.04
N GLU A 447 -33.38 -7.03 9.06
CA GLU A 447 -32.93 -8.43 9.18
C GLU A 447 -34.14 -9.35 9.41
N GLU A 448 -34.28 -10.40 8.60
CA GLU A 448 -35.31 -11.43 8.80
C GLU A 448 -35.04 -12.23 10.09
N MET A 449 -33.76 -12.54 10.34
CA MET A 449 -33.28 -13.39 11.42
C MET A 449 -32.18 -12.69 12.22
N ILE A 450 -32.27 -12.71 13.55
CA ILE A 450 -31.30 -12.03 14.43
C ILE A 450 -30.77 -12.99 15.50
N PHE A 451 -29.50 -12.84 15.89
CA PHE A 451 -28.92 -13.59 17.01
C PHE A 451 -29.37 -12.97 18.33
N CYS A 452 -29.81 -13.83 19.24
CA CYS A 452 -30.23 -13.49 20.58
C CYS A 452 -29.25 -14.11 21.58
N ILE A 453 -28.33 -13.28 22.07
CA ILE A 453 -27.42 -13.63 23.17
C ILE A 453 -28.15 -13.36 24.48
N GLN A 454 -28.11 -14.32 25.40
CA GLN A 454 -28.64 -14.20 26.76
C GLN A 454 -27.63 -14.75 27.77
N THR A 455 -27.38 -13.99 28.84
CA THR A 455 -26.50 -14.39 29.94
C THR A 455 -27.29 -14.91 31.15
N LYS A 456 -26.61 -15.50 32.14
CA LYS A 456 -27.24 -16.07 33.34
C LYS A 456 -27.89 -15.03 34.25
N ASP A 457 -27.34 -13.81 34.31
CA ASP A 457 -28.01 -12.70 35.03
C ASP A 457 -29.18 -12.10 34.22
N GLY A 458 -29.54 -12.69 33.07
CA GLY A 458 -30.67 -12.28 32.24
C GLY A 458 -30.39 -11.11 31.29
N LYS A 459 -29.13 -10.65 31.17
CA LYS A 459 -28.75 -9.62 30.19
C LYS A 459 -28.96 -10.20 28.78
N ARG A 460 -29.61 -9.44 27.89
CA ARG A 460 -30.07 -9.94 26.58
C ARG A 460 -29.73 -8.94 25.47
N LEU A 461 -29.02 -9.39 24.44
CA LEU A 461 -28.64 -8.57 23.29
C LEU A 461 -29.16 -9.18 21.98
N LEU A 462 -29.72 -8.34 21.10
CA LEU A 462 -30.17 -8.72 19.77
C LEU A 462 -29.26 -8.07 18.73
N VAL A 463 -28.54 -8.88 17.95
CA VAL A 463 -27.54 -8.42 16.98
C VAL A 463 -27.49 -9.35 15.77
N SER A 464 -27.08 -8.82 14.61
CA SER A 464 -26.65 -9.65 13.47
C SER A 464 -25.48 -10.56 13.88
N GLY A 465 -25.36 -11.73 13.25
CA GLY A 465 -24.35 -12.74 13.63
C GLY A 465 -22.89 -12.28 13.52
N MET A 466 -22.62 -11.23 12.74
CA MET A 466 -21.28 -10.64 12.57
C MET A 466 -20.86 -9.68 13.68
N HIS A 467 -21.79 -9.20 14.51
CA HIS A 467 -21.51 -8.08 15.40
C HIS A 467 -20.45 -8.44 16.47
N PRO A 468 -19.40 -7.61 16.68
CA PRO A 468 -18.35 -7.90 17.67
C PRO A 468 -18.83 -7.69 19.11
N ILE A 469 -18.58 -8.68 19.96
CA ILE A 469 -18.91 -8.67 21.40
C ILE A 469 -17.62 -8.85 22.20
N LEU A 470 -17.45 -8.09 23.28
CA LEU A 470 -16.27 -8.21 24.14
C LEU A 470 -16.43 -9.36 25.14
N THR A 471 -15.45 -10.25 25.14
CA THR A 471 -15.27 -11.30 26.15
C THR A 471 -14.03 -11.00 26.97
N SER A 472 -13.85 -11.66 28.13
CA SER A 472 -12.60 -11.55 28.91
C SER A 472 -11.37 -12.16 28.23
N LYS A 473 -11.49 -12.62 26.99
CA LYS A 473 -10.39 -13.04 26.10
C LYS A 473 -10.27 -12.18 24.84
N GLY A 474 -10.92 -11.01 24.81
CA GLY A 474 -10.99 -10.10 23.66
C GLY A 474 -12.27 -10.25 22.84
N ALA A 475 -12.28 -9.67 21.64
CA ALA A 475 -13.43 -9.61 20.75
C ALA A 475 -13.81 -11.00 20.18
N VAL A 476 -15.10 -11.32 20.18
CA VAL A 476 -15.68 -12.52 19.54
C VAL A 476 -16.99 -12.11 18.84
N ARG A 477 -17.29 -12.66 17.66
CA ARG A 477 -18.56 -12.35 16.96
C ARG A 477 -19.76 -12.96 17.67
N ALA A 478 -20.90 -12.27 17.58
CA ALA A 478 -22.18 -12.72 18.07
C ALA A 478 -22.55 -14.16 17.68
N ARG A 479 -22.29 -14.60 16.44
CA ARG A 479 -22.54 -16.00 16.02
C ARG A 479 -21.58 -17.03 16.63
N ASP A 480 -20.36 -16.61 16.97
CA ASP A 480 -19.27 -17.48 17.44
C ASP A 480 -19.23 -17.57 18.98
N ILE A 481 -19.98 -16.70 19.68
CA ILE A 481 -20.31 -16.79 21.10
C ILE A 481 -21.03 -18.12 21.39
N LYS A 482 -20.56 -18.86 22.39
CA LYS A 482 -21.11 -20.16 22.82
C LYS A 482 -21.55 -20.11 24.28
N PRO A 483 -22.55 -20.90 24.69
CA PRO A 483 -22.87 -21.09 26.10
C PRO A 483 -21.62 -21.45 26.92
N LYS A 484 -21.55 -20.99 28.16
CA LYS A 484 -20.38 -21.05 29.05
C LYS A 484 -19.19 -20.16 28.69
N MET A 485 -19.25 -19.39 27.60
CA MET A 485 -18.33 -18.25 27.43
C MET A 485 -18.70 -17.12 28.38
N LYS A 486 -17.72 -16.31 28.79
CA LYS A 486 -17.93 -15.14 29.64
C LYS A 486 -17.86 -13.86 28.80
N LEU A 487 -18.90 -13.03 28.89
CA LEU A 487 -18.90 -11.68 28.32
C LEU A 487 -18.36 -10.70 29.36
N LEU A 488 -17.73 -9.62 28.92
CA LEU A 488 -17.45 -8.49 29.81
C LEU A 488 -18.67 -7.57 29.83
N CYS A 489 -19.24 -7.35 31.01
CA CYS A 489 -20.38 -6.47 31.19
C CYS A 489 -19.96 -5.05 31.57
N VAL A 490 -20.87 -4.10 31.40
CA VAL A 490 -20.64 -2.65 31.62
C VAL A 490 -20.41 -2.31 33.10
N ASP A 491 -20.88 -3.17 34.00
CA ASP A 491 -20.62 -3.16 35.45
C ASP A 491 -19.22 -3.68 35.83
N GLY A 492 -18.42 -4.14 34.87
CA GLY A 492 -17.10 -4.75 35.08
C GLY A 492 -17.14 -6.22 35.55
N ILE A 493 -18.33 -6.83 35.60
CA ILE A 493 -18.52 -8.23 36.00
C ILE A 493 -18.42 -9.13 34.76
N GLU A 494 -17.79 -10.30 34.91
CA GLU A 494 -17.85 -11.36 33.90
C GLU A 494 -19.15 -12.17 34.03
N ASP A 495 -20.06 -12.06 33.07
CA ASP A 495 -21.32 -12.81 33.05
C ASP A 495 -21.26 -13.97 32.06
N GLU A 496 -21.83 -15.12 32.42
CA GLU A 496 -21.75 -16.35 31.63
C GLU A 496 -22.92 -16.45 30.65
N VAL A 497 -22.63 -16.71 29.38
CA VAL A 497 -23.64 -16.93 28.34
C VAL A 497 -24.43 -18.20 28.67
N GLU A 498 -25.73 -18.03 28.88
CA GLU A 498 -26.70 -19.11 29.05
C GLU A 498 -27.14 -19.63 27.67
N PHE A 499 -27.52 -18.71 26.79
CA PHE A 499 -27.99 -19.03 25.44
C PHE A 499 -27.38 -18.10 24.39
N ASN A 500 -27.15 -18.65 23.20
CA ASN A 500 -27.00 -17.88 21.97
C ASN A 500 -27.75 -18.62 20.87
N TYR A 501 -28.75 -17.99 20.26
CA TYR A 501 -29.62 -18.62 19.26
C TYR A 501 -30.16 -17.60 18.26
N THR A 502 -30.35 -18.03 17.02
CA THR A 502 -31.03 -17.22 16.00
C THR A 502 -32.54 -17.29 16.20
N ARG A 503 -33.23 -16.16 16.04
CA ARG A 503 -34.70 -16.06 16.06
C ARG A 503 -35.20 -15.23 14.89
N PHE A 504 -36.45 -15.46 14.48
CA PHE A 504 -37.15 -14.57 13.57
C PHE A 504 -37.27 -13.17 14.19
N TYR A 505 -37.15 -12.16 13.34
CA TYR A 505 -37.11 -10.76 13.71
C TYR A 505 -37.94 -9.93 12.72
N ASN A 506 -37.54 -9.91 11.44
CA ASN A 506 -38.21 -9.20 10.34
C ASN A 506 -38.51 -7.72 10.70
N ASP A 507 -37.47 -7.03 11.16
CA ASP A 507 -37.58 -5.65 11.67
C ASP A 507 -36.25 -4.89 11.47
N LYS A 508 -36.25 -3.60 11.78
CA LYS A 508 -35.07 -2.73 11.58
C LYS A 508 -33.93 -3.07 12.53
N VAL A 509 -32.72 -2.94 12.00
CA VAL A 509 -31.44 -3.08 12.71
C VAL A 509 -30.55 -1.86 12.46
N TYR A 510 -29.71 -1.46 13.42
CA TYR A 510 -28.93 -0.22 13.40
C TYR A 510 -27.44 -0.46 13.74
N SER A 511 -26.52 0.34 13.19
CA SER A 511 -25.09 0.32 13.57
C SER A 511 -24.57 1.73 13.80
N ILE A 512 -23.60 1.84 14.70
CA ILE A 512 -23.11 3.11 15.26
C ILE A 512 -21.72 3.39 14.69
N VAL A 513 -21.55 4.56 14.06
CA VAL A 513 -20.25 5.07 13.61
C VAL A 513 -19.77 6.11 14.62
N SER A 514 -18.60 5.88 15.22
CA SER A 514 -18.00 6.81 16.18
C SER A 514 -17.13 7.88 15.49
N GLU A 515 -16.72 8.89 16.25
CA GLU A 515 -15.66 9.82 15.84
C GLU A 515 -14.24 9.30 16.15
N GLY A 516 -14.09 8.40 17.13
CA GLY A 516 -12.79 7.98 17.66
C GLY A 516 -12.11 6.85 16.90
N GLY A 517 -12.90 5.98 16.23
CA GLY A 517 -12.41 4.86 15.44
C GLY A 517 -11.92 3.69 16.30
N SER A 518 -12.68 2.60 16.34
CA SER A 518 -12.46 1.39 17.14
C SER A 518 -12.85 1.53 18.61
N GLU A 519 -14.16 1.59 18.86
CA GLU A 519 -14.76 1.84 20.18
C GLU A 519 -15.67 0.71 20.68
N TRP A 520 -15.67 0.45 21.98
CA TRP A 520 -16.64 -0.43 22.66
C TRP A 520 -17.82 0.40 23.20
N VAL A 521 -19.05 0.02 22.83
CA VAL A 521 -20.30 0.67 23.23
C VAL A 521 -21.07 -0.19 24.23
N ALA A 522 -21.65 0.44 25.25
CA ALA A 522 -22.49 -0.21 26.25
C ALA A 522 -23.91 -0.51 25.72
N ALA A 523 -24.18 -1.77 25.35
CA ALA A 523 -25.44 -2.22 24.75
C ALA A 523 -26.14 -3.31 25.59
N ASN A 524 -27.32 -3.03 26.15
CA ASN A 524 -28.05 -3.89 27.09
C ASN A 524 -27.19 -4.45 28.25
N GLY A 525 -26.22 -3.65 28.73
CA GLY A 525 -25.28 -4.03 29.80
C GLY A 525 -24.09 -4.87 29.35
N ILE A 526 -23.93 -5.14 28.06
CA ILE A 526 -22.82 -5.90 27.45
C ILE A 526 -21.99 -4.95 26.57
N TRP A 527 -20.67 -5.12 26.56
CA TRP A 527 -19.79 -4.37 25.64
C TRP A 527 -19.85 -4.96 24.23
N ALA A 528 -20.22 -4.12 23.26
CA ALA A 528 -20.37 -4.45 21.84
C ALA A 528 -19.65 -3.41 20.97
N GLY A 529 -18.98 -3.83 19.91
CA GLY A 529 -18.05 -2.97 19.16
C GLY A 529 -18.73 -2.09 18.11
N ASP A 530 -18.17 -0.90 17.89
CA ASP A 530 -18.60 0.03 16.84
C ASP A 530 -18.24 -0.47 15.42
N PHE A 531 -18.54 0.38 14.43
CA PHE A 531 -18.24 0.11 13.02
C PHE A 531 -16.74 -0.12 12.72
N ASP A 532 -15.82 0.49 13.50
CA ASP A 532 -14.39 0.54 13.18
C ASP A 532 -13.54 -0.46 13.97
N LEU A 533 -13.99 -0.94 15.15
CA LEU A 533 -13.27 -1.95 15.96
C LEU A 533 -13.17 -3.32 15.26
N GLN A 534 -13.78 -3.41 14.10
CA GLN A 534 -13.91 -4.53 13.20
C GLN A 534 -12.57 -4.95 12.47
N ASN A 535 -11.36 -4.37 12.76
CA ASN A 535 -10.18 -4.37 11.83
C ASN A 535 -8.78 -4.98 12.30
N ASN A 536 -7.60 -4.31 12.10
CA ASN A 536 -6.30 -4.93 11.64
C ASN A 536 -4.95 -4.33 12.21
N LYS A 537 -3.73 -5.00 12.15
CA LYS A 537 -2.31 -4.50 12.48
C LYS A 537 -1.07 -5.48 12.30
N GLY A 538 0.22 -5.03 12.52
CA GLY A 538 1.58 -5.71 12.32
C GLY A 538 2.67 -5.52 13.47
N HIS A 539 4.04 -5.70 13.45
CA HIS A 539 5.16 -5.95 12.46
C HIS A 539 6.47 -6.72 13.02
N MET A 540 7.77 -6.33 12.81
CA MET A 540 9.05 -7.18 12.98
C MET A 540 10.44 -6.55 13.49
N PRO A 541 11.54 -7.35 13.80
CA PRO A 541 12.74 -6.99 14.65
C PRO A 541 14.20 -7.45 14.22
N LYS A 542 15.25 -7.28 15.08
CA LYS A 542 16.76 -7.51 14.95
C LYS A 542 17.50 -7.59 16.37
N ASN A 543 18.83 -7.67 16.75
CA ASN A 543 20.26 -7.53 16.24
C ASN A 543 21.40 -8.35 17.00
N GLU A 544 22.66 -8.45 16.47
CA GLU A 544 24.06 -8.26 17.06
C GLU A 544 25.16 -8.25 15.92
N THR A 545 26.47 -7.81 15.95
CA THR A 545 27.61 -7.61 16.93
C THR A 545 28.73 -6.56 16.48
N PRO A 546 29.66 -6.06 17.36
CA PRO A 546 30.83 -5.12 17.11
C PRO A 546 32.23 -5.78 16.82
N VAL A 547 33.40 -5.13 16.56
CA VAL A 547 34.05 -3.75 16.69
C VAL A 547 35.01 -3.55 17.93
N SER A 548 35.48 -2.33 18.34
CA SER A 548 36.67 -2.06 19.23
C SER A 548 36.61 -0.94 20.32
N ASP A 549 36.89 -1.28 21.58
CA ASP A 549 36.56 -0.72 22.94
C ASP A 549 35.43 0.35 23.19
N GLU A 550 35.61 1.62 23.61
CA GLU A 550 34.44 2.56 23.78
C GLU A 550 33.65 2.67 22.46
N ILE A 551 34.42 2.69 21.37
CA ILE A 551 33.92 2.69 20.01
C ILE A 551 33.33 1.30 19.62
N ARG A 552 33.60 0.22 20.37
CA ARG A 552 32.96 -1.13 20.30
C ARG A 552 31.54 -1.02 20.74
N GLU A 553 31.30 -0.32 21.84
CA GLU A 553 29.98 -0.14 22.39
C GLU A 553 29.19 0.82 21.52
N LEU A 554 29.79 1.94 21.09
CA LEU A 554 29.21 2.83 20.08
C LEU A 554 28.88 2.08 18.78
N SER A 555 29.76 1.20 18.30
CA SER A 555 29.55 0.50 17.04
C SER A 555 28.67 -0.74 17.18
N ALA A 556 28.64 -1.40 18.34
CA ALA A 556 27.64 -2.41 18.70
C ALA A 556 26.26 -1.77 18.74
N GLU A 557 26.17 -0.54 19.26
CA GLU A 557 24.94 0.21 19.37
C GLU A 557 24.52 0.83 18.02
N PHE A 558 25.49 1.27 17.20
CA PHE A 558 25.26 1.64 15.80
C PHE A 558 24.87 0.43 14.96
N ASP A 559 25.45 -0.75 15.22
CA ASP A 559 24.95 -2.03 14.70
C ASP A 559 23.54 -2.30 15.24
N GLN A 560 23.23 -2.11 16.53
CA GLN A 560 21.87 -2.28 17.09
C GLN A 560 20.87 -1.27 16.53
N LEU A 561 21.31 -0.16 15.95
CA LEU A 561 20.52 0.81 15.22
C LEU A 561 20.35 0.46 13.74
N LEU A 562 21.44 0.18 13.02
CA LEU A 562 21.42 -0.41 11.66
C LEU A 562 20.65 -1.75 11.65
N ARG A 563 20.57 -2.39 12.81
CA ARG A 563 19.67 -3.50 13.16
C ARG A 563 18.66 -3.11 14.26
N HIS A 564 18.00 -1.98 14.03
CA HIS A 564 16.61 -1.67 14.43
C HIS A 564 15.75 -1.44 13.16
N LEU A 565 16.27 -0.70 12.18
CA LEU A 565 15.51 -0.02 11.10
C LEU A 565 15.20 -0.81 9.79
N GLY A 566 15.14 -2.15 9.78
CA GLY A 566 14.99 -2.96 8.54
C GLY A 566 16.10 -2.78 7.44
N VAL A 567 17.35 -3.21 7.67
CA VAL A 567 18.58 -2.73 6.96
C VAL A 567 19.72 -3.77 6.97
N LEU A 568 20.35 -4.04 8.13
CA LEU A 568 21.27 -5.17 8.35
C LEU A 568 20.56 -6.42 8.88
#